data_AF-X0PRE8-F1
#
_entry.id   AF-X0PRE8-F1
#
_cell.length_a   1.000
_cell.length_b   1.000
_cell.length_c   1.000
_cell.angle_alpha   90.00
_cell.angle_beta   90.00
_cell.angle_gamma   90.00
#
_symmetry.space_group_name_H-M   'P 1'
#
loop_
_entity.id
_entity.type
_entity.pdbx_description
1 polymer ?
#
loop_
_entity_poly.entity_id
_entity_poly.type
_entity_poly.pdbx_seq_one_letter_code
_entity_poly.pdbx_strand_id
1 'polypeptide(L)'
;MSASAVDDALDLFGVLMATRLVRVAQRASQKNKAADLPKQAQAGHTLAAAVAVLLAAMDEAGEDAADVGSKATLDVASVMVAIEQVAPRDRLAVAVATVEMLAPADEDDDDGAWREELVKRFGVVRQFLPSLAQVVSFSATGTGQAVLDALRELPALIGRKRVKESEIRTDLVKGSWRRLVTGNPDPPAGVIDRHAYVLCVLEALWKALRYREVYATDSKRWG
;
A
#
# COMPACT_ATOMS: atom_id res chain seq x y z
N MET A 1 -27.58 -15.98 -18.30
CA MET A 1 -26.49 -16.03 -19.30
C MET A 1 -26.27 -17.49 -19.71
N SER A 2 -25.71 -17.77 -20.88
CA SER A 2 -25.26 -19.14 -21.18
C SER A 2 -23.97 -19.43 -20.41
N ALA A 3 -23.70 -20.71 -20.10
CA ALA A 3 -22.48 -21.12 -19.41
C ALA A 3 -21.20 -20.62 -20.11
N SER A 4 -21.19 -20.62 -21.45
CA SER A 4 -20.07 -20.08 -22.25
C SER A 4 -19.85 -18.59 -22.00
N ALA A 5 -20.91 -17.79 -21.90
CA ALA A 5 -20.76 -16.35 -21.68
C ALA A 5 -20.25 -16.03 -20.26
N VAL A 6 -20.58 -16.87 -19.27
CA VAL A 6 -20.04 -16.75 -17.91
C VAL A 6 -18.56 -17.12 -17.90
N ASP A 7 -18.19 -18.23 -18.55
CA ASP A 7 -16.79 -18.65 -18.72
C ASP A 7 -15.97 -17.54 -19.38
N ASP A 8 -16.44 -16.98 -20.49
CA ASP A 8 -15.74 -15.91 -21.22
C ASP A 8 -15.59 -14.63 -20.37
N ALA A 9 -16.61 -14.27 -19.59
CA ALA A 9 -16.57 -13.10 -18.72
C ALA A 9 -15.56 -13.27 -17.56
N LEU A 10 -15.49 -14.46 -16.97
CA LEU A 10 -14.55 -14.76 -15.89
C LEU A 10 -13.12 -14.94 -16.39
N ASP A 11 -12.94 -15.54 -17.57
CA ASP A 11 -11.64 -15.64 -18.24
C ASP A 11 -11.12 -14.22 -18.57
N LEU A 12 -11.98 -13.36 -19.13
CA LEU A 12 -11.63 -11.97 -19.41
C LEU A 12 -11.30 -11.19 -18.12
N PHE A 13 -12.09 -11.37 -17.06
CA PHE A 13 -11.81 -10.75 -15.76
C PHE A 13 -10.45 -11.20 -15.21
N GLY A 14 -10.17 -12.50 -15.23
CA GLY A 14 -8.91 -13.06 -14.78
C GLY A 14 -7.71 -12.51 -15.57
N VAL A 15 -7.83 -12.44 -16.90
CA VAL A 15 -6.80 -11.84 -17.77
C VAL A 15 -6.64 -10.35 -17.49
N LEU A 16 -7.73 -9.61 -17.29
CA LEU A 16 -7.70 -8.18 -16.97
C LEU A 16 -6.95 -7.92 -15.66
N MET A 17 -7.34 -8.64 -14.58
CA MET A 17 -6.71 -8.57 -13.27
C MET A 17 -5.21 -8.86 -13.39
N ALA A 18 -4.83 -9.96 -14.03
CA ALA A 18 -3.43 -10.36 -14.13
C ALA A 18 -2.58 -9.41 -14.98
N THR A 19 -3.08 -8.97 -16.14
CA THR A 19 -2.24 -8.34 -17.18
C THR A 19 -2.33 -6.82 -17.22
N ARG A 20 -3.53 -6.26 -17.04
CA ARG A 20 -3.78 -4.81 -17.19
C ARG A 20 -3.77 -4.07 -15.85
N LEU A 21 -3.99 -4.80 -14.76
CA LEU A 21 -4.08 -4.23 -13.43
C LEU A 21 -2.84 -4.59 -12.61
N VAL A 22 -2.74 -5.83 -12.12
CA VAL A 22 -1.67 -6.26 -11.20
C VAL A 22 -0.29 -6.08 -11.85
N ARG A 23 -0.06 -6.63 -13.04
CA ARG A 23 1.25 -6.52 -13.71
C ARG A 23 1.64 -5.08 -14.04
N VAL A 24 0.68 -4.24 -14.45
CA VAL A 24 0.95 -2.83 -14.77
C VAL A 24 1.27 -2.04 -13.50
N ALA A 25 0.51 -2.27 -12.43
CA ALA A 25 0.72 -1.64 -11.14
C ALA A 25 2.07 -2.05 -10.52
N GLN A 26 2.43 -3.33 -10.59
CA GLN A 26 3.74 -3.83 -10.16
C GLN A 26 4.89 -3.18 -10.94
N ARG A 27 4.78 -3.11 -12.28
CA ARG A 27 5.80 -2.44 -13.11
C ARG A 27 5.91 -0.95 -12.80
N ALA A 28 4.80 -0.26 -12.58
CA ALA A 28 4.79 1.14 -12.21
C ALA A 28 5.45 1.34 -10.84
N SER A 29 5.07 0.53 -9.85
CA SER A 29 5.68 0.55 -8.51
C SER A 29 7.18 0.28 -8.56
N GLN A 30 7.63 -0.74 -9.30
CA GLN A 30 9.06 -1.03 -9.50
C GLN A 30 9.79 0.13 -10.18
N LYS A 31 9.17 0.74 -11.20
CA LYS A 31 9.76 1.90 -11.90
C LYS A 31 9.89 3.10 -10.97
N ASN A 32 8.88 3.38 -10.14
CA ASN A 32 8.92 4.47 -9.16
C ASN A 32 10.01 4.22 -8.12
N LYS A 33 10.04 3.01 -7.51
CA LYS A 33 11.10 2.60 -6.58
C LYS A 33 12.49 2.75 -7.20
N ALA A 34 12.68 2.33 -8.45
CA ALA A 34 13.95 2.49 -9.16
C ALA A 34 14.31 3.96 -9.43
N ALA A 35 13.32 4.81 -9.73
CA ALA A 35 13.52 6.24 -9.96
C ALA A 35 13.86 7.01 -8.67
N ASP A 36 13.36 6.56 -7.52
CA ASP A 36 13.58 7.19 -6.22
C ASP A 36 14.88 6.70 -5.54
N LEU A 37 15.41 5.55 -5.94
CA LEU A 37 16.63 4.96 -5.38
C LEU A 37 17.83 5.94 -5.31
N PRO A 38 18.13 6.76 -6.33
CA PRO A 38 19.24 7.72 -6.25
C PRO A 38 19.02 8.79 -5.17
N LYS A 39 17.77 9.29 -5.02
CA LYS A 39 17.43 10.29 -4.01
C LYS A 39 17.52 9.69 -2.60
N GLN A 40 17.04 8.46 -2.44
CA GLN A 40 17.14 7.72 -1.18
C GLN A 40 18.60 7.46 -0.80
N ALA A 41 19.44 7.06 -1.75
CA ALA A 41 20.88 6.86 -1.52
C ALA A 41 21.57 8.18 -1.12
N GLN A 42 21.25 9.29 -1.78
CA GLN A 42 21.81 10.60 -1.45
C GLN A 42 21.37 11.09 -0.05
N ALA A 43 20.10 10.93 0.28
CA ALA A 43 19.58 11.27 1.60
C ALA A 43 20.23 10.40 2.69
N GLY A 44 20.31 9.08 2.46
CA GLY A 44 20.96 8.13 3.36
C GLY A 44 22.44 8.45 3.58
N HIS A 45 23.19 8.81 2.53
CA HIS A 45 24.59 9.21 2.66
C HIS A 45 24.74 10.48 3.53
N THR A 46 23.86 11.46 3.33
CA THR A 46 23.87 12.72 4.10
C THR A 46 23.59 12.46 5.59
N LEU A 47 22.59 11.63 5.90
CA LEU A 47 22.25 11.27 7.27
C LEU A 47 23.35 10.42 7.92
N ALA A 48 23.92 9.45 7.19
CA ALA A 48 24.99 8.60 7.68
C ALA A 48 26.23 9.43 8.06
N ALA A 49 26.60 10.43 7.26
CA ALA A 49 27.72 11.32 7.57
C ALA A 49 27.50 12.09 8.88
N ALA A 50 26.31 12.66 9.10
CA ALA A 50 26.01 13.37 10.35
C ALA A 50 25.94 12.45 11.57
N VAL A 51 25.33 11.26 11.42
CA VAL A 51 25.25 10.28 12.51
C VAL A 51 26.63 9.72 12.85
N ALA A 52 27.51 9.51 11.88
CA ALA A 52 28.88 9.07 12.14
C ALA A 52 29.66 10.05 13.02
N VAL A 53 29.48 11.37 12.83
CA VAL A 53 30.08 12.40 13.69
C VAL A 53 29.53 12.31 15.12
N LEU A 54 28.22 12.14 15.27
CA LEU A 54 27.60 11.98 16.58
C LEU A 54 28.11 10.73 17.30
N LEU A 55 28.17 9.58 16.61
CA LEU A 55 28.65 8.32 17.19
C LEU A 55 30.12 8.43 17.62
N ALA A 56 30.99 9.01 16.78
CA ALA A 56 32.39 9.22 17.15
C ALA A 56 32.53 10.09 18.40
N ALA A 57 31.75 11.17 18.51
CA ALA A 57 31.78 12.03 19.70
C ALA A 57 31.22 11.32 20.96
N MET A 58 30.27 10.40 20.80
CA MET A 58 29.78 9.57 21.90
C MET A 58 30.83 8.56 22.36
N ASP A 59 31.56 7.96 21.42
CA ASP A 59 32.64 7.01 21.70
C ASP A 59 33.79 7.71 22.45
N GLU A 60 34.26 8.87 21.96
CA GLU A 60 35.29 9.68 22.62
C GLU A 60 34.88 10.09 24.05
N ALA A 61 33.65 10.55 24.23
CA ALA A 61 33.13 10.85 25.57
C ALA A 61 33.05 9.61 26.46
N GLY A 62 32.72 8.44 25.91
CA GLY A 62 32.69 7.17 26.65
C GLY A 62 34.08 6.72 27.11
N GLU A 63 35.11 6.91 26.28
CA GLU A 63 36.51 6.62 26.61
C GLU A 63 37.03 7.56 27.72
N ASP A 64 36.72 8.86 27.63
CA ASP A 64 37.05 9.84 28.66
C ASP A 64 36.36 9.54 30.00
N ALA A 65 35.21 8.87 30.01
CA ALA A 65 34.50 8.46 31.21
C ALA A 65 35.19 7.31 31.97
N ALA A 66 36.00 6.51 31.26
CA ALA A 66 36.71 5.37 31.80
C ALA A 66 37.98 5.78 32.57
N ASP A 67 38.43 7.02 32.42
CA ASP A 67 39.51 7.60 33.21
C ASP A 67 39.02 8.02 34.61
N VAL A 68 39.70 7.54 35.65
CA VAL A 68 39.24 7.66 37.04
C VAL A 68 39.39 9.12 37.50
N GLY A 69 38.30 9.88 37.38
CA GLY A 69 38.20 11.28 37.82
C GLY A 69 37.63 12.24 36.78
N SER A 70 37.49 11.80 35.53
CA SER A 70 36.88 12.60 34.46
C SER A 70 35.37 12.39 34.42
N LYS A 71 34.62 13.51 34.33
CA LYS A 71 33.18 13.48 34.10
C LYS A 71 32.98 13.61 32.59
N ALA A 72 32.84 12.50 31.89
CA ALA A 72 32.52 12.52 30.48
C ALA A 72 31.27 13.35 30.21
N THR A 73 31.46 14.44 29.47
CA THR A 73 30.38 15.30 29.03
C THR A 73 30.54 15.52 27.54
N LEU A 74 29.54 15.07 26.77
CA LEU A 74 29.42 15.41 25.36
C LEU A 74 29.28 16.93 25.21
N ASP A 75 30.24 17.56 24.55
CA ASP A 75 30.11 18.95 24.12
C ASP A 75 29.23 19.02 22.88
N VAL A 76 27.93 19.20 23.14
CA VAL A 76 26.90 19.31 22.10
C VAL A 76 27.21 20.43 21.11
N ALA A 77 27.80 21.55 21.55
CA ALA A 77 28.09 22.67 20.65
C ALA A 77 29.17 22.29 19.62
N SER A 78 30.24 21.64 20.07
CA SER A 78 31.30 21.15 19.19
C SER A 78 30.79 20.06 18.23
N VAL A 79 29.96 19.14 18.72
CA VAL A 79 29.32 18.12 17.86
C VAL A 79 28.45 18.76 16.78
N MET A 80 27.63 19.75 17.14
CA MET A 80 26.78 20.44 16.16
C MET A 80 27.59 21.20 15.11
N VAL A 81 28.70 21.82 15.50
CA VAL A 81 29.64 22.46 14.54
C VAL A 81 30.25 21.42 13.60
N ALA A 82 30.68 20.26 14.13
CA ALA A 82 31.25 19.18 13.32
C ALA A 82 30.21 18.57 12.36
N ILE A 83 28.96 18.40 12.79
CA ILE A 83 27.85 17.97 11.93
C ILE A 83 27.61 18.97 10.81
N GLU A 84 27.59 20.28 11.11
CA GLU A 84 27.37 21.33 10.10
C GLU A 84 28.46 21.31 9.00
N GLN A 85 29.70 20.90 9.31
CA GLN A 85 30.77 20.75 8.32
C GLN A 85 30.53 19.61 7.33
N VAL A 86 29.99 18.48 7.79
CA VAL A 86 29.76 17.30 6.93
C VAL A 86 28.40 17.35 6.23
N ALA A 87 27.40 17.94 6.89
CA ALA A 87 26.04 18.04 6.40
C ALA A 87 25.37 19.30 6.96
N PRO A 88 25.33 20.41 6.19
CA PRO A 88 24.65 21.64 6.58
C PRO A 88 23.19 21.39 6.98
N ARG A 89 22.68 22.15 7.96
CA ARG A 89 21.33 21.95 8.50
C ARG A 89 20.23 21.85 7.43
N ASP A 90 20.27 22.69 6.40
CA ASP A 90 19.27 22.67 5.32
C ASP A 90 19.34 21.37 4.50
N ARG A 91 20.55 20.84 4.28
CA ARG A 91 20.73 19.55 3.59
C ARG A 91 20.25 18.39 4.46
N LEU A 92 20.49 18.45 5.78
CA LEU A 92 19.95 17.46 6.71
C LEU A 92 18.43 17.49 6.73
N ALA A 93 17.81 18.67 6.78
CA ALA A 93 16.35 18.80 6.74
C ALA A 93 15.76 18.20 5.45
N VAL A 94 16.38 18.46 4.29
CA VAL A 94 15.96 17.86 3.01
C VAL A 94 16.15 16.34 3.02
N ALA A 95 17.26 15.84 3.59
CA ALA A 95 17.52 14.41 3.67
C ALA A 95 16.51 13.69 4.57
N VAL A 96 16.19 14.25 5.74
CA VAL A 96 15.15 13.73 6.65
C VAL A 96 13.80 13.70 5.93
N ALA A 97 13.36 14.82 5.36
CA ALA A 97 12.08 14.89 4.64
C ALA A 97 12.03 13.91 3.46
N THR A 98 13.15 13.68 2.77
CA THR A 98 13.24 12.71 1.67
C THR A 98 13.07 11.28 2.19
N VAL A 99 13.72 10.93 3.31
CA VAL A 99 13.57 9.60 3.91
C VAL A 99 12.16 9.39 4.43
N GLU A 100 11.58 10.38 5.13
CA GLU A 100 10.19 10.31 5.61
C GLU A 100 9.19 10.13 4.46
N MET A 101 9.39 10.83 3.34
CA MET A 101 8.54 10.73 2.16
C MET A 101 8.66 9.37 1.46
N LEU A 102 9.85 8.77 1.44
CA LEU A 102 10.13 7.53 0.69
C LEU A 102 10.08 6.27 1.55
N ALA A 103 10.08 6.40 2.88
CA ALA A 103 9.97 5.29 3.79
C ALA A 103 8.59 4.61 3.62
N PRO A 104 8.54 3.27 3.56
CA PRO A 104 7.28 2.55 3.70
C PRO A 104 6.61 2.94 5.03
N ALA A 105 5.28 3.02 5.06
CA ALA A 105 4.57 3.17 6.32
C ALA A 105 4.79 1.91 7.18
N ASP A 106 5.01 2.06 8.49
CA ASP A 106 5.35 0.94 9.40
C ASP A 106 4.28 -0.17 9.46
N GLU A 107 3.05 0.10 9.01
CA GLU A 107 1.93 -0.86 8.95
C GLU A 107 1.71 -1.49 7.57
N ASP A 108 2.47 -1.11 6.55
CA ASP A 108 2.31 -1.64 5.19
C ASP A 108 2.94 -3.03 5.06
N ASP A 109 2.17 -3.95 4.47
CA ASP A 109 2.75 -5.13 3.83
C ASP A 109 3.51 -4.72 2.55
N ASP A 110 4.37 -5.60 2.02
CA ASP A 110 5.19 -5.36 0.81
C ASP A 110 4.37 -4.97 -0.44
N ASP A 111 3.04 -5.10 -0.34
CA ASP A 111 2.08 -4.85 -1.40
C ASP A 111 1.61 -3.39 -1.52
N GLY A 112 1.85 -2.54 -0.51
CA GLY A 112 1.26 -1.19 -0.44
C GLY A 112 1.52 -0.33 -1.68
N ALA A 113 2.79 -0.22 -2.08
CA ALA A 113 3.19 0.62 -3.21
C ALA A 113 2.60 0.17 -4.56
N TRP A 114 2.34 -1.13 -4.76
CA TRP A 114 1.69 -1.57 -6.01
C TRP A 114 0.16 -1.48 -5.90
N ARG A 115 -0.43 -1.65 -4.71
CA ARG A 115 -1.86 -1.42 -4.50
C ARG A 115 -2.23 0.05 -4.70
N GLU A 116 -1.38 1.00 -4.33
CA GLU A 116 -1.54 2.41 -4.69
C GLU A 116 -1.64 2.63 -6.21
N GLU A 117 -0.76 1.99 -6.97
CA GLU A 117 -0.80 2.02 -8.43
C GLU A 117 -2.03 1.29 -9.00
N LEU A 118 -2.52 0.25 -8.32
CA LEU A 118 -3.75 -0.45 -8.66
C LEU A 118 -4.96 0.48 -8.51
N VAL A 119 -5.05 1.27 -7.43
CA VAL A 119 -6.16 2.22 -7.19
C VAL A 119 -6.35 3.18 -8.35
N LYS A 120 -5.25 3.68 -8.92
CA LYS A 120 -5.24 4.57 -10.10
C LYS A 120 -5.87 3.94 -11.35
N ARG A 121 -6.07 2.61 -11.37
CA ARG A 121 -6.66 1.85 -12.50
C ARG A 121 -8.13 1.54 -12.32
N PHE A 122 -8.81 2.07 -11.29
CA PHE A 122 -10.24 1.87 -11.06
C PHE A 122 -11.12 2.06 -12.31
N GLY A 123 -10.81 3.06 -13.14
CA GLY A 123 -11.55 3.32 -14.38
C GLY A 123 -11.62 2.12 -15.34
N VAL A 124 -10.60 1.25 -15.35
CA VAL A 124 -10.53 0.06 -16.20
C VAL A 124 -11.51 -1.03 -15.74
N VAL A 125 -11.68 -1.20 -14.43
CA VAL A 125 -12.56 -2.25 -13.86
C VAL A 125 -14.00 -1.80 -13.73
N ARG A 126 -14.25 -0.49 -13.63
CA ARG A 126 -15.58 0.08 -13.36
C ARG A 126 -16.68 -0.48 -14.26
N GLN A 127 -16.39 -0.67 -15.55
CA GLN A 127 -17.36 -1.17 -16.53
C GLN A 127 -17.75 -2.65 -16.34
N PHE A 128 -16.91 -3.45 -15.67
CA PHE A 128 -17.17 -4.87 -15.44
C PHE A 128 -17.93 -5.14 -14.14
N LEU A 129 -17.97 -4.16 -13.24
CA LEU A 129 -18.58 -4.31 -11.92
C LEU A 129 -20.05 -4.74 -11.97
N PRO A 130 -20.93 -4.15 -12.81
CA PRO A 130 -22.32 -4.60 -12.88
C PRO A 130 -22.44 -6.07 -13.31
N SER A 131 -21.67 -6.49 -14.31
CA SER A 131 -21.68 -7.87 -14.80
C SER A 131 -21.25 -8.86 -13.71
N LEU A 132 -20.16 -8.55 -12.99
CA LEU A 132 -19.66 -9.40 -11.91
C LEU A 132 -20.63 -9.45 -10.72
N ALA A 133 -21.13 -8.29 -10.29
CA ALA A 133 -21.92 -8.21 -9.05
C ALA A 133 -23.39 -8.62 -9.21
N GLN A 134 -23.96 -8.52 -10.42
CA GLN A 134 -25.40 -8.67 -10.63
C GLN A 134 -25.77 -9.78 -11.63
N VAL A 135 -24.89 -10.12 -12.56
CA VAL A 135 -25.25 -11.01 -13.68
C VAL A 135 -24.68 -12.41 -13.52
N VAL A 136 -23.47 -12.55 -12.95
CA VAL A 136 -22.87 -13.86 -12.68
C VAL A 136 -23.46 -14.48 -11.42
N SER A 137 -23.99 -15.70 -11.57
CA SER A 137 -24.50 -16.52 -10.46
C SER A 137 -23.34 -17.11 -9.65
N PHE A 138 -22.80 -16.34 -8.71
CA PHE A 138 -21.76 -16.82 -7.80
C PHE A 138 -22.33 -17.55 -6.57
N SER A 139 -21.60 -18.58 -6.16
CA SER A 139 -21.69 -19.24 -4.86
C SER A 139 -20.31 -19.24 -4.19
N ALA A 140 -20.27 -19.47 -2.89
CA ALA A 140 -19.03 -19.45 -2.12
C ALA A 140 -18.98 -20.60 -1.11
N THR A 141 -17.75 -20.99 -0.76
CA THR A 141 -17.48 -21.77 0.46
C THR A 141 -17.60 -20.86 1.68
N GLY A 142 -17.56 -21.43 2.89
CA GLY A 142 -17.60 -20.65 4.12
C GLY A 142 -16.49 -19.59 4.21
N THR A 143 -15.33 -19.82 3.61
CA THR A 143 -14.21 -18.86 3.58
C THR A 143 -14.41 -17.75 2.54
N GLY A 144 -15.05 -18.04 1.40
CA GLY A 144 -15.32 -17.07 0.33
C GLY A 144 -16.56 -16.19 0.53
N GLN A 145 -17.40 -16.51 1.51
CA GLN A 145 -18.72 -15.86 1.67
C GLN A 145 -18.60 -14.35 1.90
N ALA A 146 -17.66 -13.91 2.76
CA ALA A 146 -17.45 -12.48 3.02
C ALA A 146 -17.09 -11.70 1.75
N VAL A 147 -16.28 -12.29 0.86
CA VAL A 147 -15.89 -11.69 -0.43
C VAL A 147 -17.10 -11.58 -1.35
N LEU A 148 -17.92 -12.63 -1.42
CA LEU A 148 -19.12 -12.65 -2.24
C LEU A 148 -20.17 -11.63 -1.76
N ASP A 149 -20.36 -11.50 -0.46
CA ASP A 149 -21.28 -10.52 0.12
C ASP A 149 -20.81 -9.09 -0.20
N ALA A 150 -19.52 -8.80 0.02
CA ALA A 150 -18.94 -7.50 -0.34
C ALA A 150 -19.10 -7.18 -1.83
N LEU A 151 -18.87 -8.16 -2.72
CA LEU A 151 -19.06 -7.99 -4.17
C LEU A 151 -20.50 -7.58 -4.51
N ARG A 152 -21.49 -8.22 -3.87
CA ARG A 152 -22.93 -7.94 -4.09
C ARG A 152 -23.35 -6.58 -3.56
N GLU A 153 -22.66 -6.06 -2.54
CA GLU A 153 -22.90 -4.73 -1.96
C GLU A 153 -22.29 -3.59 -2.79
N LEU A 154 -21.23 -3.86 -3.58
CA LEU A 154 -20.51 -2.85 -4.36
C LEU A 154 -21.40 -1.95 -5.25
N PRO A 155 -22.40 -2.46 -6.00
CA PRO A 155 -23.24 -1.61 -6.85
C PRO A 155 -23.94 -0.47 -6.10
N ALA A 156 -24.32 -0.69 -4.84
CA ALA A 156 -24.94 0.34 -4.00
C ALA A 156 -23.94 1.45 -3.59
N LEU A 157 -22.63 1.16 -3.60
CA LEU A 157 -21.58 2.07 -3.17
C LEU A 157 -21.01 2.91 -4.33
N ILE A 158 -20.87 2.34 -5.53
CA ILE A 158 -20.17 2.93 -6.70
C ILE A 158 -20.83 4.23 -7.23
N GLY A 159 -22.12 4.44 -6.98
CA GLY A 159 -22.84 5.66 -7.37
C GLY A 159 -22.73 6.82 -6.35
N ARG A 160 -22.29 6.54 -5.12
CA ARG A 160 -22.43 7.48 -3.99
C ARG A 160 -21.25 8.44 -3.87
N LYS A 161 -21.50 9.68 -3.45
CA LYS A 161 -20.39 10.65 -3.24
C LYS A 161 -19.57 10.37 -1.98
N ARG A 162 -20.18 9.77 -0.95
CA ARG A 162 -19.55 9.47 0.35
C ARG A 162 -20.01 8.11 0.84
N VAL A 163 -19.04 7.33 1.32
CA VAL A 163 -19.23 6.01 1.94
C VAL A 163 -18.46 6.03 3.25
N LYS A 164 -19.12 5.66 4.35
CA LYS A 164 -18.50 5.57 5.67
C LYS A 164 -17.91 4.17 5.86
N GLU A 165 -16.96 4.07 6.79
CA GLU A 165 -16.35 2.79 7.16
C GLU A 165 -17.38 1.78 7.70
N SER A 166 -18.41 2.25 8.42
CA SER A 166 -19.50 1.39 8.91
C SER A 166 -20.40 0.81 7.81
N GLU A 167 -20.23 1.24 6.56
CA GLU A 167 -21.02 0.79 5.41
C GLU A 167 -20.27 -0.25 4.55
N ILE A 168 -19.08 -0.66 4.98
CA ILE A 168 -18.25 -1.64 4.27
C ILE A 168 -17.88 -2.83 5.16
N ARG A 169 -17.50 -3.93 4.52
CA ARG A 169 -16.95 -5.13 5.16
C ARG A 169 -15.47 -4.91 5.49
N THR A 170 -15.20 -4.36 6.68
CA THR A 170 -13.85 -4.00 7.15
C THR A 170 -12.97 -5.23 7.43
N ASP A 171 -13.57 -6.39 7.62
CA ASP A 171 -12.88 -7.69 7.77
C ASP A 171 -12.09 -8.08 6.51
N LEU A 172 -12.49 -7.60 5.33
CA LEU A 172 -11.74 -7.80 4.09
C LEU A 172 -10.57 -6.82 3.93
N VAL A 173 -10.60 -5.69 4.65
CA VAL A 173 -9.64 -4.59 4.51
C VAL A 173 -8.46 -4.81 5.47
N LYS A 174 -7.46 -5.55 4.99
CA LYS A 174 -6.26 -5.95 5.75
C LYS A 174 -4.96 -5.42 5.12
N GLY A 175 -3.91 -5.32 5.93
CA GLY A 175 -2.60 -4.85 5.48
C GLY A 175 -2.67 -3.45 4.88
N SER A 176 -1.92 -3.20 3.80
CA SER A 176 -1.90 -1.90 3.13
C SER A 176 -3.26 -1.45 2.58
N TRP A 177 -4.22 -2.35 2.35
CA TRP A 177 -5.58 -1.94 1.98
C TRP A 177 -6.25 -1.08 3.05
N ARG A 178 -5.94 -1.29 4.34
CA ARG A 178 -6.50 -0.47 5.42
C ARG A 178 -6.09 0.99 5.24
N ARG A 179 -4.80 1.25 5.08
CA ARG A 179 -4.27 2.60 4.80
C ARG A 179 -4.90 3.20 3.54
N LEU A 180 -5.04 2.43 2.46
CA LEU A 180 -5.60 2.94 1.21
C LEU A 180 -7.11 3.23 1.28
N VAL A 181 -7.85 2.47 2.07
CA VAL A 181 -9.31 2.63 2.21
C VAL A 181 -9.65 3.70 3.25
N THR A 182 -8.98 3.73 4.39
CA THR A 182 -9.34 4.63 5.51
C THR A 182 -8.39 5.80 5.71
N GLY A 183 -7.16 5.71 5.19
CA GLY A 183 -6.08 6.68 5.42
C GLY A 183 -5.92 7.73 4.32
N ASN A 184 -6.82 7.80 3.35
CA ASN A 184 -6.75 8.87 2.33
C ASN A 184 -7.07 10.23 2.99
N PRO A 185 -6.19 11.26 2.88
CA PRO A 185 -6.44 12.59 3.45
C PRO A 185 -7.47 13.43 2.68
N ASP A 186 -7.84 13.05 1.46
CA ASP A 186 -8.84 13.75 0.64
C ASP A 186 -10.29 13.66 1.18
N PRO A 187 -10.79 12.49 1.62
CA PRO A 187 -12.12 12.39 2.20
C PRO A 187 -12.23 13.06 3.59
N PRO A 188 -13.38 13.67 3.93
CA PRO A 188 -13.64 14.14 5.29
C PRO A 188 -13.50 13.01 6.31
N ALA A 189 -13.08 13.33 7.54
CA ALA A 189 -12.94 12.35 8.63
C ALA A 189 -14.14 11.40 8.72
N GLY A 190 -13.88 10.09 8.67
CA GLY A 190 -14.90 9.02 8.70
C GLY A 190 -15.50 8.64 7.34
N VAL A 191 -15.01 9.20 6.23
CA VAL A 191 -15.32 8.77 4.86
C VAL A 191 -14.15 7.99 4.29
N ILE A 192 -14.43 6.86 3.63
CA ILE A 192 -13.42 5.99 3.03
C ILE A 192 -13.14 6.34 1.56
N ASP A 193 -11.98 5.93 1.06
CA ASP A 193 -11.72 5.83 -0.37
C ASP A 193 -12.44 4.62 -0.97
N ARG A 194 -13.55 4.91 -1.65
CA ARG A 194 -14.36 3.89 -2.30
C ARG A 194 -13.61 3.17 -3.45
N HIS A 195 -12.76 3.87 -4.20
CA HIS A 195 -12.06 3.23 -5.31
C HIS A 195 -11.06 2.20 -4.79
N ALA A 196 -10.37 2.52 -3.70
CA ALA A 196 -9.54 1.55 -2.98
C ALA A 196 -10.36 0.36 -2.49
N TYR A 197 -11.53 0.59 -1.87
CA TYR A 197 -12.36 -0.50 -1.38
C TYR A 197 -12.86 -1.43 -2.50
N VAL A 198 -13.30 -0.87 -3.63
CA VAL A 198 -13.72 -1.69 -4.78
C VAL A 198 -12.59 -2.58 -5.28
N LEU A 199 -11.38 -2.02 -5.43
CA LEU A 199 -10.24 -2.81 -5.91
C LEU A 199 -9.74 -3.83 -4.89
N CYS A 200 -9.88 -3.55 -3.59
CA CYS A 200 -9.68 -4.52 -2.52
C CYS A 200 -10.60 -5.72 -2.69
N VAL A 201 -11.90 -5.49 -2.89
CA VAL A 201 -12.89 -6.55 -3.11
C VAL A 201 -12.62 -7.32 -4.41
N LEU A 202 -12.21 -6.65 -5.50
CA LEU A 202 -11.86 -7.34 -6.75
C LEU A 202 -10.58 -8.16 -6.66
N GLU A 203 -9.56 -7.70 -5.94
CA GLU A 203 -8.36 -8.49 -5.65
C GLU A 203 -8.73 -9.74 -4.84
N ALA A 204 -9.56 -9.58 -3.80
CA ALA A 204 -10.05 -10.68 -2.99
C ALA A 204 -10.88 -11.69 -3.81
N LEU A 205 -11.80 -11.21 -4.66
CA LEU A 205 -12.58 -12.05 -5.57
C LEU A 205 -11.69 -12.84 -6.53
N TRP A 206 -10.69 -12.17 -7.13
CA TRP A 206 -9.77 -12.83 -8.03
C TRP A 206 -8.96 -13.93 -7.34
N LYS A 207 -8.52 -13.71 -6.11
CA LYS A 207 -7.87 -14.75 -5.29
C LYS A 207 -8.85 -15.88 -4.96
N ALA A 208 -10.05 -15.55 -4.47
CA ALA A 208 -11.06 -16.54 -4.09
C ALA A 208 -11.49 -17.43 -5.27
N LEU A 209 -11.61 -16.87 -6.49
CA LEU A 209 -11.86 -17.64 -7.71
C LEU A 209 -10.71 -18.62 -8.02
N ARG A 210 -9.45 -18.20 -7.83
CA ARG A 210 -8.28 -19.07 -8.06
C ARG A 210 -8.17 -20.20 -7.03
N TYR A 211 -8.59 -19.96 -5.79
CA TYR A 211 -8.62 -20.95 -4.72
C TYR A 211 -9.93 -21.75 -4.67
N ARG A 212 -10.87 -21.48 -5.58
CA ARG A 212 -12.23 -22.08 -5.63
C ARG A 212 -13.04 -21.87 -4.35
N GLU A 213 -12.78 -20.79 -3.64
CA GLU A 213 -13.58 -20.36 -2.49
C GLU A 213 -14.82 -19.58 -2.94
N VAL A 214 -14.77 -18.98 -4.13
CA VAL A 214 -15.91 -18.45 -4.88
C VAL A 214 -15.92 -19.13 -6.24
N TYR A 215 -17.10 -19.52 -6.71
CA TYR A 215 -17.29 -20.24 -7.97
C TYR A 215 -18.63 -19.84 -8.61
N ALA A 216 -18.73 -19.93 -9.93
CA ALA A 216 -19.93 -19.61 -10.67
C ALA A 216 -20.75 -20.89 -10.92
N THR A 217 -21.98 -20.94 -10.41
CA THR A 217 -22.82 -22.16 -10.45
C THR A 217 -23.20 -22.59 -11.87
N ASP A 218 -23.30 -21.62 -12.77
CA ASP A 218 -23.69 -21.84 -14.17
C ASP A 218 -22.47 -22.00 -15.11
N SER A 219 -21.28 -22.23 -14.56
CA SER A 219 -20.01 -22.32 -15.29
C SER A 219 -19.47 -23.75 -15.36
N LYS A 220 -18.85 -24.12 -16.49
CA LYS A 220 -18.16 -25.41 -16.63
C LYS A 220 -16.70 -25.35 -16.18
N ARG A 221 -16.08 -24.17 -16.23
CA ARG A 221 -14.65 -23.96 -15.91
C ARG A 221 -14.42 -23.41 -14.51
N TRP A 222 -15.37 -22.61 -14.03
CA TRP A 222 -15.33 -21.85 -12.79
C TRP A 222 -16.41 -22.30 -11.79
N GLY A 223 -17.06 -23.44 -12.02
CA GLY A 223 -17.99 -24.07 -11.09
C GLY A 223 -17.32 -24.91 -10.01
#